data_AF-A0A453M7V5-F1
#
_entry.id   AF-A0A453M7V5-F1
#
_cell.length_a   1.000
_cell.length_b   1.000
_cell.length_c   1.000
_cell.angle_alpha   90.00
_cell.angle_beta   90.00
_cell.angle_gamma   90.00
#
_symmetry.space_group_name_H-M   'P 1'
#
loop_
_entity.id
_entity.type
_entity.pdbx_description
1 polymer ?
#
loop_
_entity_poly.entity_id
_entity_poly.type
_entity_poly.pdbx_seq_one_letter_code
_entity_poly.pdbx_strand_id
1 'polypeptide(L)' 'FSSYPPPREKCAGPSCPNPYKYRDSKTKLPLCSLECYKAVQGGAGTMAC' A
#
# COMPACT_ATOMS: atom_id res chain seq x y z
N PHE A 1 13.01 0.26 -27.66
CA PHE A 1 11.82 -0.59 -27.47
C PHE A 1 11.32 -0.33 -26.07
N SER A 2 10.17 0.34 -25.99
CA SER A 2 9.62 0.93 -24.77
C SER A 2 9.37 -0.16 -23.72
N SER A 3 10.09 -0.11 -22.60
CA SER A 3 9.81 -0.96 -21.44
C SER A 3 8.54 -0.45 -20.77
N TYR A 4 7.42 -0.70 -21.43
CA TYR A 4 6.07 -0.35 -21.01
C TYR A 4 5.33 -1.65 -20.73
N PRO A 5 4.56 -1.75 -19.63
CA PRO A 5 4.18 -0.67 -18.71
C PRO A 5 5.16 -0.47 -17.54
N PRO A 6 5.17 0.74 -16.92
CA PRO A 6 5.97 1.02 -15.74
C PRO A 6 5.67 0.05 -14.58
N PRO A 7 6.68 -0.31 -13.76
CA PRO A 7 6.47 -1.17 -12.60
C PRO A 7 5.41 -0.58 -11.67
N ARG A 8 4.37 -1.36 -11.37
CA ARG A 8 3.34 -0.95 -10.40
C ARG A 8 3.99 -0.83 -9.02
N GLU A 9 3.60 0.21 -8.28
CA GLU A 9 3.98 0.34 -6.88
C GLU A 9 3.57 -0.92 -6.07
N LYS A 10 4.32 -1.23 -5.02
CA LYS A 10 3.98 -2.35 -4.14
C LYS A 10 2.98 -1.88 -3.09
N CYS A 11 2.25 -2.82 -2.52
CA CYS A 11 1.40 -2.54 -1.37
C CYS A 11 2.21 -2.02 -0.18
N ALA A 12 1.68 -1.03 0.53
CA ALA A 12 2.23 -0.50 1.77
C ALA A 12 2.00 -1.41 3.00
N GLY A 13 1.43 -2.60 2.79
CA GLY A 13 1.21 -3.58 3.86
C GLY A 13 2.54 -4.08 4.43
N PRO A 14 2.68 -4.21 5.77
CA PRO A 14 3.96 -4.49 6.44
C PRO A 14 4.63 -5.83 6.11
N SER A 15 4.07 -6.64 5.21
CA SER A 15 4.71 -7.81 4.59
C SER A 15 4.00 -8.20 3.28
N CYS A 16 3.36 -7.26 2.55
CA CYS A 16 2.66 -7.56 1.29
C CYS A 16 3.61 -7.35 0.09
N PRO A 17 4.13 -8.42 -0.56
CA PRO A 17 4.89 -8.28 -1.80
C PRO A 17 4.01 -8.04 -3.03
N ASN A 18 2.68 -8.07 -2.87
CA ASN A 18 1.75 -7.93 -3.98
C ASN A 18 1.74 -6.49 -4.53
N PRO A 19 1.49 -6.34 -5.84
CA PRO A 19 1.23 -5.02 -6.42
C PRO A 19 -0.01 -4.38 -5.80
N TYR A 20 -0.03 -3.06 -5.74
CA TYR A 20 -1.20 -2.34 -5.25
C TYR A 20 -2.39 -2.49 -6.20
N LYS A 21 -3.60 -2.52 -5.64
CA LYS A 21 -4.86 -2.55 -6.38
C LYS A 21 -5.61 -1.24 -6.29
N TYR A 22 -5.60 -0.61 -5.12
CA TYR A 22 -6.29 0.65 -4.86
C TYR A 22 -5.45 1.54 -3.94
N ARG A 23 -5.75 2.85 -3.92
CA ARG A 23 -5.22 3.78 -2.92
C ARG A 23 -6.29 4.05 -1.89
N ASP A 24 -5.94 4.00 -0.62
CA ASP A 24 -6.85 4.38 0.45
C ASP A 24 -7.09 5.90 0.42
N SER A 25 -8.33 6.36 0.50
CA SER A 25 -8.64 7.79 0.40
C SER A 25 -8.17 8.60 1.60
N LYS A 26 -8.02 7.97 2.78
CA LYS A 26 -7.64 8.65 4.03
C LYS A 26 -6.12 8.78 4.16
N THR A 27 -5.40 7.69 3.99
CA THR A 27 -3.94 7.60 4.14
C THR A 27 -3.20 7.80 2.82
N LYS A 28 -3.89 7.75 1.68
CA LYS A 28 -3.34 7.80 0.32
C LYS A 28 -2.35 6.67 0.02
N LEU A 29 -2.30 5.64 0.88
CA LEU A 29 -1.36 4.54 0.76
C LEU A 29 -1.84 3.52 -0.30
N PRO A 30 -0.90 2.99 -1.12
CA PRO A 30 -1.20 1.93 -2.08
C PRO A 30 -1.45 0.60 -1.34
N LEU A 31 -2.60 -0.02 -1.55
CA LEU A 31 -3.01 -1.25 -0.85
C LEU A 31 -3.43 -2.37 -1.81
N CYS A 32 -3.12 -3.61 -1.40
CA CYS A 32 -3.45 -4.85 -2.11
C CYS A 32 -4.79 -5.47 -1.64
N SER A 33 -5.12 -5.36 -0.34
CA SER A 33 -6.30 -5.97 0.30
C SER A 33 -6.73 -5.20 1.57
N LEU A 34 -7.96 -5.45 2.03
CA LEU A 34 -8.48 -4.87 3.29
C LEU A 34 -7.70 -5.33 4.53
N GLU A 35 -7.06 -6.49 4.48
CA GLU A 35 -6.18 -6.96 5.56
C GLU A 35 -4.95 -6.05 5.69
N CYS A 36 -4.36 -5.65 4.55
CA CYS A 36 -3.28 -4.67 4.55
C CYS A 36 -3.77 -3.29 4.98
N TYR A 37 -4.99 -2.89 4.62
CA TYR A 37 -5.60 -1.67 5.14
C TYR A 37 -5.63 -1.69 6.67
N LYS A 38 -6.14 -2.76 7.29
CA LYS A 38 -6.20 -2.89 8.75
C LYS A 38 -4.82 -2.96 9.40
N ALA A 39 -3.88 -3.71 8.80
CA ALA A 39 -2.53 -3.84 9.31
C ALA A 39 -1.77 -2.50 9.29
N VAL A 40 -1.93 -1.72 8.21
CA VAL A 40 -1.34 -0.39 8.07
C VAL A 40 -2.04 0.60 9.01
N GLN A 41 -3.36 0.54 9.11
CA GLN A 41 -4.13 1.46 9.95
C GLN A 41 -3.97 1.19 11.46
N GLY A 42 -3.74 -0.06 11.85
CA GLY A 42 -3.40 -0.45 13.23
C GLY A 42 -1.92 -0.26 13.60
N GLY A 43 -1.04 -0.07 12.61
CA GLY A 43 0.40 0.16 12.79
C GLY A 43 0.86 1.61 12.54
N ALA A 44 0.08 2.42 11.85
CA ALA A 44 0.40 3.82 11.52
C ALA A 44 -0.02 4.81 12.62
N GLY A 45 -0.03 4.37 13.89
CA GLY A 45 -0.45 5.15 15.05
C GLY A 45 0.60 5.28 16.17
N THR A 46 1.82 4.77 15.99
CA THR A 46 2.88 4.93 16.99
C THR A 46 4.15 5.59 16.44
N MET A 47 4.01 6.66 15.66
CA MET A 47 4.97 7.79 15.65
C MET A 47 4.45 8.93 14.77
N ALA A 48 3.58 9.78 15.32
CA ALA A 48 3.50 11.20 14.99
C ALA A 48 2.84 11.90 16.19
N CYS A 49 3.52 12.92 16.69
CA CYS A 49 3.43 13.52 18.01
C CYS A 49 2.04 13.93 18.52
#